data_AF-A0AB36FNN1-F1
#
_entry.id   AF-A0AB36FNN1-F1
#
_cell.length_a   1.000
_cell.length_b   1.000
_cell.length_c   1.000
_cell.angle_alpha   90.00
_cell.angle_beta   90.00
_cell.angle_gamma   90.00
#
_symmetry.space_group_name_H-M   'P 1'
#
loop_
_entity.id
_entity.type
_entity.pdbx_description
1 polymer ?
#
loop_
_entity_poly.entity_id
_entity_poly.type
_entity_poly.pdbx_seq_one_letter_code
_entity_poly.pdbx_strand_id
1 'polypeptide(L)' 'MCRCLQVSPSGYYAWTSRQPSLRQTDNARLIQRIKSIHADSGGIIGAPRMHEDLLAEGEQLSLNRVARLMAAQGLQAG' A
#
# COMPACT_ATOMS: atom_id res chain seq x y z
N MET A 1 -7.04 -22.40 -5.11
CA MET A 1 -7.30 -21.64 -6.34
C MET A 1 -7.83 -20.27 -5.95
N CYS A 2 -6.94 -19.30 -5.71
CA CYS A 2 -7.35 -17.89 -5.63
C CYS A 2 -7.11 -17.27 -7.00
N ARG A 3 -8.21 -16.83 -7.61
CA ARG A 3 -8.30 -16.15 -8.90
C ARG A 3 -8.54 -14.67 -8.58
N CYS A 4 -8.04 -13.78 -9.43
CA CYS A 4 -8.29 -12.32 -9.45
C CYS A 4 -7.37 -11.55 -8.45
N LEU A 5 -6.77 -10.39 -8.77
CA LEU A 5 -7.22 -9.30 -9.66
C LEU A 5 -6.04 -8.60 -10.35
N GLN A 6 -6.17 -8.39 -11.67
CA GLN A 6 -5.41 -7.36 -12.38
C GLN A 6 -5.86 -5.98 -11.90
N VAL A 7 -5.11 -5.35 -11.01
CA VAL A 7 -5.31 -3.94 -10.65
C VAL A 7 -4.38 -3.06 -11.49
N SER A 8 -4.98 -2.31 -12.42
CA SER A 8 -4.28 -1.28 -13.20
C SER A 8 -3.90 -0.09 -12.31
N PRO A 9 -2.62 0.35 -12.29
CA PRO A 9 -2.13 1.38 -11.38
C PRO A 9 -2.26 2.82 -11.91
N SER A 10 -3.37 3.18 -12.59
CA SER A 10 -3.49 4.50 -13.22
C SER A 10 -4.74 5.24 -12.74
N GLY A 11 -4.62 6.08 -11.72
CA GLY A 11 -5.72 7.01 -11.42
C GLY A 11 -5.76 7.67 -10.05
N TYR A 12 -4.65 7.83 -9.34
CA TYR A 12 -4.71 8.49 -8.02
C TYR A 12 -3.64 9.56 -7.80
N TYR A 13 -3.47 10.44 -8.79
CA TYR A 13 -2.82 11.74 -8.58
C TYR A 13 -3.86 12.85 -8.55
N ALA A 14 -4.57 12.96 -7.44
CA ALA A 14 -5.30 14.17 -7.10
C ALA A 14 -5.20 14.39 -5.59
N TRP A 15 -3.99 14.62 -5.09
CA TRP A 15 -3.75 15.47 -3.92
C TRP A 15 -2.24 15.70 -3.75
N THR A 16 -1.76 16.78 -4.36
CA THR A 16 -1.10 17.90 -3.68
C THR A 16 -0.31 18.70 -4.71
N SER A 17 -0.70 19.96 -4.90
CA SER A 17 -0.16 20.88 -5.91
C SER A 17 1.21 21.45 -5.51
N ARG A 18 2.17 20.58 -5.16
CA ARG A 18 3.58 20.90 -4.96
C ARG A 18 4.41 19.76 -5.56
N GLN A 19 5.48 20.09 -6.28
CA GLN A 19 6.35 19.13 -6.96
C GLN A 19 6.61 17.90 -6.06
N PRO A 20 6.39 16.67 -6.54
CA PRO A 20 6.53 15.48 -5.71
C PRO A 20 8.00 15.31 -5.30
N SER A 21 8.25 15.42 -3.99
CA SER A 21 9.52 14.99 -3.41
C SER A 21 9.74 13.49 -3.62
N LEU A 22 11.00 13.03 -3.62
CA LEU A 22 11.35 11.60 -3.77
C LEU A 22 10.53 10.69 -2.82
N ARG A 23 10.23 11.17 -1.62
CA ARG A 23 9.41 10.46 -0.61
C ARG A 23 7.95 10.31 -1.02
N GLN A 24 7.39 11.25 -1.77
CA GLN A 24 6.00 11.17 -2.25
C GLN A 24 5.86 10.17 -3.39
N THR A 25 6.82 10.13 -4.31
CA THR A 25 6.87 9.10 -5.35
C THR A 25 7.01 7.71 -4.74
N ASP A 26 7.88 7.57 -3.75
CA ASP A 26 8.07 6.30 -3.02
C ASP A 26 6.79 5.87 -2.27
N ASN A 27 6.14 6.80 -1.56
CA ASN A 27 4.84 6.52 -0.92
C ASN A 27 3.77 6.09 -1.93
N ALA A 28 3.75 6.69 -3.13
CA ALA A 28 2.78 6.34 -4.16
C ALA A 28 3.00 4.90 -4.65
N ARG A 29 4.25 4.50 -4.90
CA ARG A 29 4.61 3.11 -5.24
C ARG A 29 4.16 2.16 -4.13
N LEU A 30 4.47 2.48 -2.88
CA LEU A 30 4.11 1.65 -1.73
C LEU A 30 2.59 1.52 -1.55
N ILE A 31 1.83 2.59 -1.74
CA ILE A 31 0.36 2.54 -1.65
C ILE A 31 -0.24 1.60 -2.70
N GLN A 32 0.25 1.65 -3.95
CA GLN A 32 -0.20 0.73 -4.99
C GLN A 32 0.07 -0.72 -4.59
N ARG A 33 1.25 -0.98 -4.01
CA ARG A 33 1.61 -2.33 -3.58
C ARG A 33 0.76 -2.81 -2.41
N ILE A 34 0.60 -1.98 -1.38
CA ILE A 34 -0.26 -2.24 -0.22
C ILE A 34 -1.70 -2.59 -0.66
N LYS A 35 -2.25 -1.85 -1.62
CA LYS A 35 -3.59 -2.13 -2.16
C LYS A 35 -3.68 -3.49 -2.85
N SER A 36 -2.68 -3.85 -3.66
CA SER A 36 -2.61 -5.16 -4.31
C SER A 36 -2.64 -6.27 -3.27
N ILE A 37 -1.69 -6.26 -2.33
CA ILE A 37 -1.58 -7.30 -1.30
C ILE A 37 -2.85 -7.37 -0.44
N HIS A 38 -3.41 -6.21 -0.07
CA HIS A 38 -4.64 -6.17 0.72
C HIS A 38 -5.83 -6.75 -0.06
N ALA A 39 -5.99 -6.41 -1.34
CA ALA A 39 -7.03 -6.98 -2.19
C ALA A 39 -6.84 -8.49 -2.41
N ASP A 40 -5.60 -8.93 -2.65
CA ASP A 40 -5.24 -10.35 -2.84
C ASP A 40 -5.53 -11.18 -1.59
N SER A 41 -5.40 -10.57 -0.40
CA SER A 41 -5.72 -11.20 0.89
C SER A 41 -7.21 -11.16 1.27
N GLY A 42 -8.06 -10.53 0.46
CA GLY A 42 -9.49 -10.35 0.75
C GLY A 42 -9.79 -9.26 1.80
N GLY A 43 -8.85 -8.35 2.03
CA GLY A 43 -9.02 -7.21 2.95
C GLY A 43 -8.87 -7.53 4.44
N ILE A 44 -8.39 -8.73 4.76
CA ILE A 44 -8.33 -9.23 6.14
C ILE A 44 -7.02 -8.82 6.83
N ILE A 45 -5.96 -8.54 6.06
CA ILE A 45 -4.64 -8.26 6.65
C ILE A 45 -4.53 -6.80 7.10
N GLY A 46 -4.11 -6.64 8.36
CA GLY A 46 -3.75 -5.34 8.94
C GLY A 46 -2.28 -4.99 8.73
N ALA A 47 -1.87 -3.84 9.28
CA ALA A 47 -0.53 -3.29 9.13
C ALA A 47 0.63 -4.23 9.51
N PRO A 48 0.55 -5.08 10.56
CA PRO A 48 1.63 -6.01 10.90
C PRO A 48 1.93 -7.03 9.79
N ARG A 49 0.91 -7.72 9.28
CA ARG A 49 1.07 -8.70 8.20
C ARG A 49 1.48 -8.03 6.89
N MET A 50 0.88 -6.89 6.58
CA MET A 50 1.27 -6.08 5.42
C MET A 50 2.75 -5.68 5.48
N HIS A 51 3.27 -5.37 6.66
CA HIS A 51 4.68 -5.02 6.85
C HIS A 51 5.60 -6.21 6.61
N GLU A 52 5.24 -7.40 7.09
CA GLU A 52 5.97 -8.64 6.84
C GLU A 52 6.00 -8.99 5.35
N ASP A 53 4.87 -8.87 4.65
CA ASP A 53 4.77 -9.14 3.21
C ASP A 53 5.65 -8.15 2.41
N LEU A 54 5.62 -6.86 2.75
CA LEU A 54 6.47 -5.85 2.12
C LEU A 54 7.96 -6.09 2.39
N LEU A 55 8.33 -6.50 3.61
CA LEU A 55 9.72 -6.87 3.93
C LEU A 55 10.19 -8.09 3.14
N ALA A 56 9.32 -9.10 2.97
CA ALA A 56 9.62 -10.30 2.19
C ALA A 56 9.84 -9.98 0.70
N GLU A 57 9.19 -8.93 0.19
CA GLU A 57 9.40 -8.41 -1.16
C GLU A 57 10.65 -7.52 -1.30
N GLY A 58 11.35 -7.25 -0.19
CA GLY A 58 12.56 -6.43 -0.15
C GLY A 58 12.33 -4.94 0.09
N GLU A 59 11.11 -4.53 0.45
CA GLU A 59 10.82 -3.13 0.79
C GLU A 59 11.33 -2.80 2.21
N GLN A 60 12.15 -1.76 2.33
CA GLN A 60 12.72 -1.34 3.62
C GLN A 60 11.94 -0.17 4.21
N LEU A 61 10.90 -0.49 4.97
CA LEU A 61 10.01 0.51 5.57
C LEU A 61 9.56 0.07 6.97
N SER A 62 9.19 1.04 7.80
CA SER A 62 8.75 0.78 9.17
C SER A 62 7.27 0.41 9.22
N LEU A 63 6.87 -0.39 10.20
CA LEU A 63 5.47 -0.70 10.49
C LEU A 63 4.61 0.56 10.64
N ASN A 64 5.14 1.61 11.29
CA ASN A 64 4.46 2.90 11.43
C ASN A 64 4.19 3.56 10.06
N ARG A 65 5.11 3.43 9.10
CA ARG A 65 4.90 3.93 7.73
C ARG A 65 3.80 3.13 7.04
N VAL A 66 3.78 1.80 7.16
CA VAL A 66 2.70 0.94 6.64
C VAL A 66 1.35 1.34 7.24
N ALA A 67 1.26 1.39 8.57
CA ALA A 67 0.03 1.72 9.28
C ALA A 67 -0.53 3.08 8.85
N ARG A 68 0.34 4.09 8.72
CA ARG A 68 -0.06 5.41 8.23
C ARG A 68 -0.56 5.37 6.78
N LEU A 69 0.10 4.63 5.90
CA LEU A 69 -0.32 4.49 4.50
C LEU A 69 -1.64 3.71 4.39
N MET A 70 -1.82 2.64 5.16
CA MET A 70 -3.07 1.88 5.20
C MET A 70 -4.23 2.72 5.77
N ALA A 71 -4.01 3.44 6.86
CA ALA A 71 -5.00 4.35 7.45
C ALA A 71 -5.40 5.46 6.47
N ALA A 72 -4.44 6.06 5.77
CA ALA A 72 -4.70 7.06 4.73
C ALA A 72 -5.51 6.51 3.55
N GLN A 73 -5.57 5.20 3.36
CA GLN A 73 -6.34 4.54 2.31
C GLN A 73 -7.62 3.87 2.84
N GLY A 74 -7.91 3.98 4.14
CA GLY A 74 -9.05 3.29 4.76
C GLY A 74 -8.94 1.77 4.77
N LEU A 75 -7.73 1.21 4.62
CA LEU A 75 -7.47 -0.24 4.55
C LEU A 75 -7.24 -0.84 5.95
N GLN A 76 -7.90 -0.31 6.96
CA GLN A 76 -7.75 -0.83 8.33
C GLN A 76 -8.63 -2.09 8.47
N ALA A 77 -8.00 -3.21 8.78
CA ALA A 77 -8.71 -4.36 9.31
C ALA A 77 -9.26 -3.96 10.69
N GLY A 78 -10.58 -4.06 10.85
CA GLY A 78 -11.29 -3.82 12.12
C GLY A 78 -11.08 -4.94 13.13
#